data_AF-A0A961EMD0-F1
#
_entry.id   AF-A0A961EMD0-F1
#
_cell.length_a   1.000
_cell.length_b   1.000
_cell.length_c   1.000
_cell.angle_alpha   90.00
_cell.angle_beta   90.00
_cell.angle_gamma   90.00
#
_symmetry.space_group_name_H-M   'P 1'
#
loop_
_entity.id
_entity.type
_entity.pdbx_description
1 polymer ?
#
loop_
_entity_poly.entity_id
_entity_poly.type
_entity_poly.pdbx_seq_one_letter_code
_entity_poly.pdbx_strand_id
1 'polypeptide(L)' 'GIGSIGLIGSAGKWARFRARLLAEGGFGEADVDRVTTPIGLADLVGKEPAVIAVSVAADLLLRLQTTHAEG' A
#
# COMPACT_ATOMS: atom_id res chain seq x y z
N GLY A 1 -15.58 2.54 -8.27
CA GLY A 1 -14.63 3.16 -7.32
C GLY A 1 -13.23 2.66 -7.59
N ILE A 2 -12.20 3.23 -6.96
CA ILE A 2 -10.83 2.69 -7.00
C ILE A 2 -10.72 1.41 -6.18
N GLY A 3 -9.98 0.41 -6.67
CA GLY A 3 -9.84 -0.90 -6.02
C GLY A 3 -8.93 -0.87 -4.78
N SER A 4 -7.71 -0.35 -4.92
CA SER A 4 -6.71 -0.30 -3.84
C SER A 4 -5.85 0.96 -3.91
N ILE A 5 -5.27 1.38 -2.77
CA ILE A 5 -4.31 2.50 -2.70
C ILE A 5 -3.01 1.99 -2.08
N GLY A 6 -1.92 2.13 -2.82
CA GLY A 6 -0.59 1.70 -2.39
C GLY A 6 0.41 2.83 -2.37
N LEU A 7 1.37 2.78 -1.43
CA LEU A 7 2.43 3.77 -1.32
C LEU A 7 3.82 3.12 -1.28
N ILE A 8 4.66 3.52 -2.23
CA ILE A 8 6.11 3.22 -2.22
C ILE A 8 6.76 4.08 -1.12
N GLY A 9 7.07 3.46 0.00
CA GLY A 9 7.57 4.12 1.18
C GLY A 9 7.76 3.14 2.32
N SER A 10 8.50 3.53 3.36
CA SER A 10 8.64 2.71 4.56
C SER A 10 7.49 2.99 5.53
N ALA A 11 7.11 1.99 6.32
CA ALA A 11 6.10 2.14 7.38
C ALA A 11 6.37 3.34 8.31
N GLY A 12 7.63 3.57 8.68
CA GLY A 12 8.00 4.72 9.53
C GLY A 12 7.79 6.09 8.87
N LYS A 13 8.02 6.21 7.56
CA LYS A 13 7.71 7.47 6.83
C LYS A 13 6.21 7.67 6.70
N TRP A 14 5.48 6.58 6.46
CA TRP A 14 4.03 6.61 6.43
C TRP A 14 3.42 7.00 7.76
N ALA A 15 3.86 6.44 8.88
CA ALA A 15 3.30 6.78 10.20
C ALA A 15 3.34 8.30 10.47
N ARG A 16 4.45 8.94 10.11
CA ARG A 16 4.60 10.41 10.20
C ARG A 16 3.67 11.15 9.25
N PHE A 17 3.51 10.65 8.02
CA PHE A 17 2.64 11.27 7.02
C PHE A 17 1.15 11.06 7.34
N ARG A 18 0.73 9.87 7.79
CA ARG A 18 -0.60 9.55 8.33
C ARG A 18 -0.99 10.53 9.43
N ALA A 19 -0.11 10.76 10.41
CA ALA A 19 -0.38 11.71 11.48
C ALA A 19 -0.67 13.13 10.96
N ARG A 20 0.09 13.58 9.95
CA ARG A 20 -0.15 14.89 9.30
C ARG A 20 -1.43 14.93 8.49
N LEU A 21 -1.78 13.86 7.77
CA LEU A 21 -3.04 13.79 7.02
C LEU A 21 -4.27 13.88 7.94
N LEU A 22 -4.20 13.23 9.11
CA LEU A 22 -5.28 13.26 10.11
C LEU A 22 -5.37 14.61 10.83
N ALA A 23 -4.23 15.25 11.14
CA ALA A 23 -4.20 16.50 11.89
C ALA A 23 -4.43 17.74 11.01
N GLU A 24 -3.84 17.77 9.82
CA GLU A 24 -3.76 18.97 8.95
C GLU A 24 -4.45 18.75 7.60
N GLY A 25 -4.54 17.50 7.14
CA GLY A 25 -5.03 17.17 5.80
C GLY A 25 -6.56 17.07 5.69
N GLY A 26 -7.29 17.08 6.81
CA GLY A 26 -8.75 16.98 6.84
C GLY A 26 -9.29 15.59 6.49
N PHE A 27 -8.46 14.55 6.52
CA PHE A 27 -8.87 13.17 6.24
C PHE A 27 -9.32 12.46 7.52
N GLY A 28 -10.32 11.59 7.39
CA GLY A 28 -10.71 10.68 8.48
C GLY A 28 -9.82 9.44 8.55
N GLU A 29 -9.81 8.76 9.71
CA GLU A 29 -9.12 7.47 9.90
C GLU A 29 -9.44 6.48 8.78
N ALA A 30 -10.73 6.33 8.45
CA ALA A 30 -11.20 5.40 7.42
C ALA A 30 -10.65 5.71 6.02
N ASP A 31 -10.38 6.98 5.68
CA ASP A 31 -9.79 7.32 4.38
C ASP A 31 -8.30 7.02 4.35
N VAL A 32 -7.60 7.34 5.44
CA VAL A 32 -6.14 7.17 5.54
C VAL A 32 -5.78 5.68 5.66
N ASP A 33 -6.59 4.89 6.34
CA ASP A 33 -6.36 3.45 6.53
C ASP A 33 -6.55 2.63 5.25
N ARG A 34 -7.07 3.23 4.17
CA ARG A 34 -7.11 2.60 2.84
C ARG A 34 -5.73 2.51 2.17
N VAL A 35 -4.72 3.22 2.69
CA VAL A 35 -3.37 3.22 2.12
C VAL A 35 -2.55 2.06 2.68
N THR A 36 -2.08 1.18 1.80
CA THR A 36 -1.12 0.14 2.16
C THR A 36 0.32 0.61 1.94
N THR A 37 1.20 0.39 2.93
CA THR A 37 2.63 0.69 2.81
C THR A 37 3.49 -0.09 3.80
N PRO A 38 4.68 -0.57 3.40
CA PRO A 38 5.19 -0.60 2.03
C PRO A 38 4.29 -1.43 1.10
N ILE A 39 4.07 -0.98 -0.14
CA ILE A 39 3.38 -1.81 -1.14
C ILE A 39 4.35 -2.83 -1.75
N GLY A 40 3.84 -3.99 -2.15
CA GLY A 40 4.63 -5.10 -2.68
C GLY A 40 4.85 -6.21 -1.66
N LEU A 41 5.50 -7.28 -2.11
CA LEU A 41 5.91 -8.42 -1.30
C LEU A 41 7.12 -8.06 -0.44
N ALA A 42 7.03 -8.33 0.87
CA ALA A 42 8.11 -8.08 1.83
C ALA A 42 9.36 -8.95 1.54
N ASP A 43 9.17 -10.13 0.96
CA ASP A 43 10.25 -11.08 0.68
C ASP A 43 11.05 -10.72 -0.59
N LEU A 44 10.50 -9.89 -1.48
CA LEU A 44 11.20 -9.45 -2.68
C LEU A 44 11.95 -8.14 -2.42
N VAL A 45 13.20 -8.28 -1.98
CA VAL A 45 14.04 -7.16 -1.54
C VAL A 45 14.82 -6.54 -2.70
N GLY A 46 14.75 -5.23 -2.85
CA GLY A 46 15.52 -4.45 -3.82
C GLY A 46 14.96 -3.04 -3.96
N LYS A 47 15.77 -2.09 -4.43
CA LYS A 47 15.36 -0.69 -4.65
C LYS A 47 15.29 -0.33 -6.14
N GLU A 48 15.71 -1.26 -6.98
CA GLU A 48 15.70 -1.14 -8.42
C GLU A 48 14.24 -1.05 -8.90
N PRO A 49 13.93 -0.14 -9.86
CA PRO A 49 12.56 0.02 -10.36
C PRO A 49 11.90 -1.28 -10.83
N ALA A 50 12.68 -2.16 -11.47
CA ALA A 50 12.18 -3.46 -11.93
C ALA A 50 11.80 -4.40 -10.77
N VAL A 51 12.58 -4.43 -9.69
CA VAL A 51 12.28 -5.24 -8.50
C VAL A 51 11.02 -4.73 -7.82
N ILE A 52 10.89 -3.41 -7.66
CA ILE A 52 9.69 -2.78 -7.09
C ILE A 52 8.46 -3.11 -7.95
N ALA A 53 8.56 -2.97 -9.28
CA ALA A 53 7.44 -3.23 -10.18
C ALA A 53 6.95 -4.69 -10.09
N VAL A 54 7.86 -5.66 -10.11
CA VAL A 54 7.51 -7.08 -9.99
C VAL A 54 6.93 -7.38 -8.60
N SER A 55 7.51 -6.82 -7.54
CA SER A 55 7.02 -6.96 -6.17
C SER A 55 5.56 -6.49 -6.04
N VAL A 56 5.26 -5.30 -6.56
CA VAL A 56 3.91 -4.72 -6.54
C VAL A 56 2.94 -5.52 -7.40
N ALA A 57 3.34 -5.92 -8.61
CA ALA A 57 2.47 -6.70 -9.49
C ALA A 57 2.09 -8.05 -8.88
N ALA A 58 3.04 -8.76 -8.27
CA ALA A 58 2.79 -10.04 -7.61
C ALA A 58 1.87 -9.90 -6.41
N ASP A 59 2.12 -8.91 -5.55
CA ASP A 59 1.27 -8.57 -4.40
C ASP A 59 -0.18 -8.25 -4.80
N LEU A 60 -0.37 -7.44 -5.85
CA LEU A 60 -1.71 -7.15 -6.40
C LEU A 60 -2.42 -8.41 -6.92
N LEU A 61 -1.70 -9.27 -7.64
CA LEU A 61 -2.27 -10.52 -8.15
C LEU A 61 -2.78 -11.41 -7.01
N LEU A 62 -2.01 -11.56 -5.93
CA LEU A 62 -2.42 -12.34 -4.76
C LEU A 62 -3.69 -11.77 -4.12
N ARG A 63 -3.77 -10.46 -3.90
CA ARG A 63 -4.96 -9.82 -3.30
C ARG A 63 -6.21 -10.00 -4.15
N LEU A 64 -6.06 -9.87 -5.48
CA LEU A 64 -7.16 -10.08 -6.41
C LEU A 64 -7.65 -11.53 -6.32
N GLN A 65 -6.75 -12.50 -6.32
CA GLN A 65 -7.11 -13.92 -6.19
C GLN A 65 -7.82 -14.24 -4.87
N THR A 66 -7.37 -13.68 -3.74
CA THR A 66 -8.06 -13.83 -2.45
C THR A 66 -9.47 -13.26 -2.49
N THR A 67 -9.66 -12.09 -3.10
CA THR A 67 -10.99 -11.47 -3.24
C THR A 67 -11.94 -12.33 -4.08
N HIS A 68 -11.42 -13.00 -5.11
CA HIS A 68 -12.19 -13.92 -5.95
C HIS A 68 -12.54 -15.24 -5.24
N ALA A 69 -11.79 -15.65 -4.22
CA ALA A 69 -12.03 -16.89 -3.47
C ALA A 69 -13.07 -16.73 -2.35
N GLU A 70 -13.33 -15.49 -1.93
CA GLU A 70 -14.31 -15.15 -0.88
C GLU A 70 -15.68 -14.69 -1.45
N GLY A 71 -15.85 -14.73 -2.76
CA GLY A 71 -17.08 -14.35 -3.48
C GLY A 71 -17.89 -15.50 -4.04
#